data_AF-A0A8J4WTH8-F1
#
_entry.id   AF-A0A8J4WTH8-F1
#
_cell.length_a   1.000
_cell.length_b   1.000
_cell.length_c   1.000
_cell.angle_alpha   90.00
_cell.angle_beta   90.00
_cell.angle_gamma   90.00
#
_symmetry.space_group_name_H-M   'P 1'
#
loop_
_entity.id
_entity.type
_entity.pdbx_description
1 polymer ?
#
loop_
_entity_poly.entity_id
_entity_poly.type
_entity_poly.pdbx_seq_one_letter_code
_entity_poly.pdbx_strand_id
1 'polypeptide(L)'
;MYNARDILQDLCFVTSQEKQAGGVRRENEILIHRQKADGRSVPYRVIDQPHKLQPDEWNRVVAVFVQGQAWQFKGWPIGSDPAVIFSIVKGFHLKYTNMPLDANVAKWNVRVINLDQRRHLDKANFQQIWEQLDKHIAKCKPFLRA
;
A
#
# COMPACT_ATOMS: atom_id res chain seq x y z
N MET A 1 3.37 -11.91 -1.39
CA MET A 1 3.66 -10.64 -2.10
C MET A 1 4.86 -10.83 -3.04
N TYR A 2 4.78 -10.43 -4.33
CA TYR A 2 5.86 -10.68 -5.32
C TYR A 2 6.59 -9.40 -5.79
N ASN A 3 5.88 -8.29 -5.92
CA ASN A 3 6.35 -7.08 -6.60
C ASN A 3 6.22 -5.81 -5.75
N ALA A 4 6.00 -5.95 -4.44
CA ALA A 4 5.82 -4.78 -3.58
C ALA A 4 7.10 -3.96 -3.41
N ARG A 5 8.28 -4.62 -3.41
CA ARG A 5 9.57 -3.91 -3.38
C ARG A 5 9.75 -3.08 -4.64
N ASP A 6 9.46 -3.63 -5.81
CA ASP A 6 9.54 -2.91 -7.09
C ASP A 6 8.65 -1.66 -7.09
N ILE A 7 7.41 -1.80 -6.64
CA ILE A 7 6.43 -0.70 -6.65
C ILE A 7 6.80 0.39 -5.62
N LEU A 8 7.17 -0.02 -4.40
CA LEU A 8 7.32 0.91 -3.28
C LEU A 8 8.72 1.49 -3.18
N GLN A 9 9.75 0.70 -3.49
CA GLN A 9 11.15 1.13 -3.37
C GLN A 9 11.70 1.59 -4.71
N ASP A 10 11.52 0.79 -5.77
CA ASP A 10 12.12 1.06 -7.08
C ASP A 10 11.21 1.92 -7.98
N LEU A 11 9.96 2.13 -7.55
CA LEU A 11 8.94 2.92 -8.24
C LEU A 11 8.69 2.46 -9.68
N CYS A 12 8.70 1.14 -9.89
CA CYS A 12 8.41 0.51 -11.17
C CYS A 12 7.42 -0.65 -11.01
N PHE A 13 6.66 -0.95 -12.06
CA PHE A 13 5.73 -2.07 -12.04
C PHE A 13 6.29 -3.27 -12.79
N VAL A 14 6.40 -4.39 -12.08
CA VAL A 14 6.62 -5.72 -12.65
C VAL A 14 5.43 -6.59 -12.27
N THR A 15 4.90 -7.38 -13.20
CA THR A 15 3.76 -8.25 -12.88
C THR A 15 4.18 -9.37 -11.93
N SER A 16 3.23 -9.86 -11.13
CA SER A 16 3.45 -11.06 -10.30
C SER A 16 3.77 -12.31 -11.14
N GLN A 17 3.29 -12.37 -12.40
CA GLN A 17 3.55 -13.49 -13.31
C GLN A 17 5.01 -13.49 -13.79
N GLU A 18 5.54 -12.33 -14.19
CA GLU A 18 6.96 -12.18 -14.58
C GLU A 18 7.89 -12.52 -13.42
N LYS A 19 7.58 -12.05 -12.21
CA LYS A 19 8.36 -12.40 -10.99
C LYS A 19 8.38 -13.91 -10.75
N GLN A 20 7.23 -14.57 -10.87
CA GLN A 20 7.13 -16.02 -10.72
C GLN A 20 7.90 -16.77 -11.79
N ALA A 21 7.80 -16.35 -13.05
CA ALA A 21 8.55 -16.94 -14.16
C ALA A 21 10.07 -16.79 -13.98
N GLY A 22 10.51 -15.69 -13.37
CA GLY A 22 11.91 -15.48 -12.97
C GLY A 22 12.36 -16.25 -11.71
N GLY A 23 11.51 -17.10 -11.13
CA GLY A 23 11.85 -17.92 -9.96
C GLY A 23 11.78 -17.18 -8.62
N VAL A 24 11.25 -15.96 -8.58
CA VAL A 24 11.10 -15.20 -7.32
C VAL A 24 10.06 -15.87 -6.45
N ARG A 25 10.42 -16.18 -5.20
CA ARG A 25 9.50 -16.75 -4.22
C ARG A 25 8.61 -15.66 -3.63
N ARG A 26 7.39 -16.06 -3.27
CA ARG A 26 6.45 -15.18 -2.56
C ARG A 26 6.95 -14.91 -1.15
N GLU A 27 7.22 -13.64 -0.84
CA GLU A 27 7.49 -13.20 0.53
C GLU A 27 6.19 -12.75 1.20
N ASN A 28 5.97 -13.10 2.46
CA ASN A 28 4.79 -12.65 3.22
C ASN A 28 5.07 -11.35 3.98
N GLU A 29 6.35 -11.03 4.18
CA GLU A 29 6.85 -9.85 4.86
C GLU A 29 8.14 -9.40 4.20
N ILE A 30 8.26 -8.10 3.94
CA ILE A 30 9.47 -7.47 3.44
C ILE A 30 9.75 -6.18 4.21
N LEU A 31 11.03 -5.88 4.40
CA LEU A 31 11.50 -4.56 4.83
C LEU A 31 11.97 -3.79 3.59
N ILE A 32 11.46 -2.57 3.42
CA ILE A 32 11.90 -1.63 2.39
C ILE A 32 12.45 -0.37 3.06
N HIS A 33 13.42 0.27 2.41
CA HIS A 33 14.02 1.50 2.90
C HIS A 33 13.66 2.65 1.95
N ARG A 34 12.77 3.52 2.40
CA ARG A 34 12.38 4.71 1.64
C ARG A 34 13.39 5.82 1.87
N GLN A 35 13.93 6.37 0.78
CA GLN A 35 14.70 7.61 0.82
C GLN A 35 13.76 8.81 0.77
N LYS A 36 13.82 9.68 1.78
CA LYS A 36 13.06 10.94 1.83
C LYS A 36 13.88 12.08 1.20
N ALA A 37 13.19 13.15 0.82
CA ALA A 37 13.80 14.32 0.19
C ALA A 37 14.82 15.04 1.11
N ASP A 38 14.70 14.87 2.43
CA ASP A 38 15.63 15.40 3.43
C ASP A 38 16.86 14.51 3.68
N GLY A 39 17.05 13.46 2.86
CA GLY A 39 18.18 12.54 2.96
C GLY A 39 18.02 11.44 4.01
N ARG A 40 16.90 11.40 4.75
CA ARG A 40 16.64 10.34 5.72
C ARG A 40 16.18 9.06 5.02
N SER A 41 16.69 7.93 5.49
CA SER A 41 16.20 6.60 5.12
C SER A 41 15.23 6.10 6.19
N VAL A 42 13.97 5.86 5.82
CA VAL A 42 12.92 5.39 6.73
C VAL A 42 12.54 3.96 6.38
N PRO A 43 12.65 3.01 7.33
CA PRO A 43 12.24 1.63 7.12
C PRO A 43 10.71 1.50 7.15
N TYR A 44 10.15 0.82 6.17
CA TYR A 44 8.76 0.40 6.15
C TYR A 44 8.69 -1.13 6.06
N ARG A 45 7.90 -1.71 6.95
CA ARG A 45 7.55 -3.13 6.90
C ARG A 45 6.27 -3.30 6.09
N VAL A 46 6.32 -4.16 5.10
CA VAL A 46 5.15 -4.50 4.27
C VAL A 46 4.84 -5.96 4.53
N ILE A 47 3.57 -6.27 4.83
CA ILE A 47 3.09 -7.62 5.12
C ILE A 47 1.86 -7.93 4.29
N ASP A 48 1.64 -9.20 3.95
CA ASP A 48 0.39 -9.68 3.33
C ASP A 48 -0.49 -10.51 4.27
N GLN A 49 -0.04 -10.73 5.51
CA GLN A 49 -0.75 -11.47 6.56
C GLN A 49 -0.97 -10.59 7.81
N PRO A 50 -1.98 -9.71 7.81
CA PRO A 50 -2.20 -8.75 8.90
C PRO A 50 -2.52 -9.43 10.25
N HIS A 51 -3.02 -10.66 10.26
CA HIS A 51 -3.28 -11.42 11.50
C HIS A 51 -2.01 -11.79 12.28
N LYS A 52 -0.82 -11.62 11.70
CA LYS A 52 0.48 -11.81 12.38
C LYS A 52 0.95 -10.58 13.15
N LEU A 53 0.30 -9.42 12.96
CA LEU A 53 0.60 -8.22 13.71
C LEU A 53 0.24 -8.41 15.18
N GLN A 54 1.16 -8.04 16.07
CA GLN A 54 0.85 -7.92 17.49
C GLN A 54 -0.11 -6.74 17.73
N PRO A 55 -0.93 -6.78 18.79
CA PRO A 55 -1.88 -5.71 19.08
C PRO A 55 -1.27 -4.31 19.12
N ASP A 56 -0.05 -4.16 19.66
CA ASP A 56 0.67 -2.88 19.74
C ASP A 56 1.17 -2.37 18.38
N GLU A 57 1.41 -3.27 17.43
CA GLU A 57 1.89 -2.92 16.08
C GLU A 57 0.80 -2.27 15.22
N TRP A 58 -0.48 -2.48 15.52
CA TRP A 58 -1.60 -1.92 14.76
C TRP A 58 -1.62 -0.39 14.76
N ASN A 59 -1.13 0.23 15.84
CA ASN A 59 -0.98 1.69 15.90
C ASN A 59 0.06 2.23 14.89
N ARG A 60 0.96 1.36 14.40
CA ARG A 60 1.98 1.68 13.40
C ARG A 60 1.57 1.31 11.97
N VAL A 61 0.39 0.71 11.77
CA VAL A 61 -0.16 0.49 10.42
C VAL A 61 -0.58 1.84 9.84
N VAL A 62 0.04 2.23 8.73
CA VAL A 62 -0.14 3.55 8.10
C VAL A 62 -0.91 3.49 6.77
N ALA A 63 -0.88 2.35 6.09
CA ALA A 63 -1.58 2.17 4.83
C ALA A 63 -2.00 0.71 4.59
N VAL A 64 -2.96 0.54 3.66
CA VAL A 64 -3.41 -0.76 3.15
C VAL A 64 -3.66 -0.67 1.64
N PHE A 65 -3.23 -1.69 0.91
CA PHE A 65 -3.61 -1.90 -0.49
C PHE A 65 -4.86 -2.77 -0.56
N VAL A 66 -5.89 -2.30 -1.26
CA VAL A 66 -7.22 -2.91 -1.26
C VAL A 66 -7.64 -3.39 -2.64
N GLN A 67 -8.45 -4.44 -2.67
CA GLN A 67 -8.99 -5.02 -3.92
C GLN A 67 -10.52 -4.87 -4.07
N GLY A 68 -11.20 -4.20 -3.13
CA GLY A 68 -12.65 -3.98 -3.18
C GLY A 68 -13.50 -4.97 -2.37
N GLN A 69 -12.88 -5.97 -1.75
CA GLN A 69 -13.59 -6.99 -1.00
C GLN A 69 -13.61 -6.65 0.49
N ALA A 70 -14.80 -6.32 1.04
CA ALA A 70 -14.92 -5.88 2.43
C ALA A 70 -14.44 -6.94 3.45
N TRP A 71 -14.51 -8.23 3.10
CA TRP A 71 -14.00 -9.31 3.94
C TRP A 71 -12.49 -9.21 4.21
N GLN A 72 -11.74 -8.45 3.39
CA GLN A 72 -10.31 -8.16 3.60
C GLN A 72 -10.02 -7.61 5.01
N PHE A 73 -11.00 -6.93 5.61
CA PHE A 73 -10.89 -6.29 6.93
C PHE A 73 -11.46 -7.13 8.08
N LYS A 74 -11.92 -8.36 7.82
CA LYS A 74 -12.47 -9.23 8.86
C LYS A 74 -11.38 -9.54 9.90
N GLY A 75 -11.72 -9.33 11.18
CA GLY A 75 -10.82 -9.62 12.31
C GLY A 75 -9.77 -8.54 12.58
N TRP A 76 -9.84 -7.39 11.92
CA TRP A 76 -8.97 -6.26 12.25
C TRP A 76 -9.33 -5.67 13.62
N PRO A 77 -8.35 -5.34 14.48
CA PRO A 77 -8.63 -4.78 15.81
C PRO A 77 -9.33 -3.42 15.78
N ILE A 78 -9.14 -2.65 14.71
CA ILE A 78 -9.79 -1.35 14.49
C ILE A 78 -11.22 -1.46 13.93
N GLY A 79 -11.75 -2.68 13.84
CA GLY A 79 -13.05 -2.99 13.23
C GLY A 79 -12.95 -3.34 11.75
N SER A 80 -14.08 -3.73 11.17
CA SER A 80 -14.21 -4.14 9.76
C SER A 80 -14.93 -3.12 8.87
N ASP A 81 -15.37 -1.99 9.42
CA ASP A 81 -16.02 -0.92 8.66
C ASP A 81 -14.98 -0.13 7.84
N PRO A 82 -15.07 -0.14 6.49
CA PRO A 82 -14.17 0.62 5.63
C PRO A 82 -14.10 2.11 5.97
N ALA A 83 -15.21 2.73 6.40
CA ALA A 83 -15.23 4.16 6.75
C ALA A 83 -14.33 4.45 7.96
N VAL A 84 -14.44 3.63 9.01
CA VAL A 84 -13.58 3.70 10.20
C VAL A 84 -12.13 3.43 9.82
N ILE A 85 -11.88 2.35 9.08
CA ILE A 85 -10.53 1.93 8.68
C ILE A 85 -9.82 3.04 7.91
N PHE A 86 -10.47 3.61 6.89
CA PHE A 86 -9.85 4.63 6.04
C PHE A 86 -9.76 6.01 6.70
N SER A 87 -10.38 6.21 7.86
CA SER A 87 -10.11 7.39 8.70
C SER A 87 -8.77 7.30 9.43
N ILE A 88 -8.30 6.08 9.75
CA ILE A 88 -7.09 5.80 10.54
C ILE A 88 -5.91 5.38 9.65
N VAL A 89 -6.17 4.60 8.60
CA VAL A 89 -5.19 3.96 7.71
C VAL A 89 -5.40 4.45 6.29
N LYS A 90 -4.33 4.83 5.58
CA LYS A 90 -4.47 5.29 4.20
C LYS A 90 -4.76 4.12 3.24
N GLY A 91 -5.91 4.15 2.59
CA GLY A 91 -6.25 3.17 1.56
C GLY A 91 -5.63 3.51 0.19
N PHE A 92 -5.07 2.50 -0.48
CA PHE A 92 -4.63 2.58 -1.87
C PHE A 92 -5.23 1.44 -2.70
N HIS A 93 -5.57 1.70 -3.96
CA HIS A 93 -6.03 0.69 -4.90
C HIS A 93 -5.26 0.81 -6.21
N LEU A 94 -4.55 -0.24 -6.61
CA LEU A 94 -3.89 -0.31 -7.90
C LEU A 94 -4.84 -0.96 -8.91
N LYS A 95 -5.01 -0.32 -10.07
CA LYS A 95 -5.74 -0.88 -11.21
C LYS A 95 -5.10 -0.48 -12.52
N TYR A 96 -5.30 -1.27 -13.57
CA TYR A 96 -4.97 -0.83 -14.92
C TYR A 96 -5.91 0.28 -15.38
N THR A 97 -5.38 1.26 -16.12
CA THR A 97 -6.15 2.41 -16.62
C THR A 97 -7.40 1.98 -17.40
N ASN A 98 -7.28 0.92 -18.19
CA ASN A 98 -8.35 0.42 -19.07
C ASN A 98 -9.35 -0.52 -18.37
N MET A 99 -9.21 -0.75 -17.07
CA MET A 99 -10.14 -1.60 -16.31
C MET A 99 -11.14 -0.74 -15.52
N PRO A 100 -12.41 -1.18 -15.37
CA PRO A 100 -13.38 -0.47 -14.54
C PRO A 100 -12.89 -0.41 -13.08
N LEU A 101 -13.26 0.66 -12.38
CA LEU A 101 -13.03 0.73 -10.94
C LEU A 101 -13.99 -0.21 -10.22
N ASP A 102 -13.49 -0.93 -9.21
CA ASP A 102 -14.34 -1.77 -8.38
C ASP A 102 -15.43 -0.94 -7.67
N ALA A 103 -16.66 -1.46 -7.66
CA ALA A 103 -17.83 -0.74 -7.17
C ALA A 103 -17.78 -0.43 -5.66
N ASN A 104 -17.10 -1.25 -4.86
CA ASN A 104 -16.90 -0.97 -3.45
C ASN A 104 -15.77 0.04 -3.25
N VAL A 105 -14.67 -0.09 -3.99
CA VAL A 105 -13.57 0.89 -3.94
C VAL A 105 -14.07 2.29 -4.30
N ALA A 106 -14.98 2.41 -5.27
CA ALA A 106 -15.58 3.69 -5.65
C ALA A 106 -16.34 4.39 -4.50
N LYS A 107 -16.78 3.63 -3.48
CA LYS A 107 -17.50 4.15 -2.30
C LYS A 107 -16.57 4.41 -1.12
N TRP A 108 -15.31 3.98 -1.20
CA TRP A 108 -14.36 4.05 -0.10
C TRP A 108 -13.39 5.22 -0.25
N ASN A 109 -12.91 5.76 0.87
CA ASN A 109 -11.87 6.80 0.89
C ASN A 109 -10.49 6.20 0.59
N VAL A 110 -10.29 5.79 -0.66
CA VAL A 110 -9.12 5.08 -1.16
C VAL A 110 -8.52 5.85 -2.33
N ARG A 111 -7.20 6.01 -2.34
CA ARG A 111 -6.49 6.60 -3.48
C ARG A 111 -6.30 5.55 -4.57
N VAL A 112 -6.88 5.79 -5.74
CA VAL A 112 -6.67 4.97 -6.93
C VAL A 112 -5.34 5.34 -7.58
N ILE A 113 -4.50 4.34 -7.86
CA ILE A 113 -3.25 4.45 -8.60
C ILE A 113 -3.43 3.68 -9.91
N ASN A 114 -3.40 4.40 -11.03
CA ASN A 114 -3.57 3.80 -12.34
C ASN A 114 -2.24 3.25 -12.87
N LEU A 115 -2.26 2.01 -13.31
CA LEU A 115 -1.18 1.35 -14.01
C LEU A 115 -1.43 1.51 -15.51
N ASP A 116 -0.53 2.25 -16.15
CA ASP A 116 -0.54 2.38 -17.60
C ASP A 116 0.21 1.20 -18.24
N GLN A 117 -0.17 0.81 -19.45
CA GLN A 117 0.61 -0.15 -20.23
C GLN A 117 1.97 0.44 -20.61
N ARG A 118 2.01 1.75 -20.85
CA ARG A 118 3.23 2.53 -21.07
C ARG A 118 3.82 2.88 -19.70
N ARG A 119 4.82 2.12 -19.27
CA ARG A 119 5.49 2.22 -17.95
C ARG A 119 6.19 3.55 -17.64
N HIS A 120 6.24 4.49 -18.59
CA HIS A 120 6.85 5.82 -18.40
C HIS A 120 6.23 6.65 -17.26
N LEU A 121 4.99 6.36 -16.86
CA LEU A 121 4.30 7.06 -15.77
C LEU A 121 4.41 6.36 -14.42
N ASP A 122 4.98 5.16 -14.34
CA ASP A 122 5.03 4.35 -13.11
C ASP A 122 5.68 5.14 -11.96
N LYS A 123 6.84 5.75 -12.24
CA LYS A 123 7.57 6.52 -11.24
C LYS A 123 6.73 7.66 -10.66
N ALA A 124 6.07 8.44 -11.51
CA ALA A 124 5.21 9.54 -11.08
C ALA A 124 3.98 9.03 -10.32
N ASN A 125 3.35 7.95 -10.78
CA ASN A 125 2.17 7.36 -10.15
C ASN A 125 2.50 6.76 -8.78
N PHE A 126 3.63 6.08 -8.63
CA PHE A 126 4.05 5.49 -7.35
C PHE A 126 4.64 6.53 -6.40
N GLN A 127 5.24 7.62 -6.89
CA GLN A 127 5.58 8.77 -6.04
C GLN A 127 4.36 9.34 -5.31
N GLN A 128 3.20 9.38 -5.96
CA GLN A 128 1.96 9.83 -5.31
C GLN A 128 1.56 8.95 -4.12
N ILE A 129 1.92 7.66 -4.09
CA ILE A 129 1.67 6.80 -2.91
C ILE A 129 2.35 7.41 -1.69
N TRP A 130 3.64 7.73 -1.85
CA TRP A 130 4.47 8.27 -0.78
C TRP A 130 4.03 9.67 -0.35
N GLU A 131 3.71 10.56 -1.29
CA GLU A 131 3.19 11.89 -0.98
C GLU A 131 1.88 11.84 -0.18
N GLN A 132 0.96 10.95 -0.58
CA GLN A 132 -0.31 10.78 0.09
C GLN A 132 -0.13 10.13 1.47
N LEU A 133 0.82 9.20 1.58
CA LEU A 133 1.15 8.55 2.84
C LEU A 133 1.75 9.54 3.84
N ASP A 134 2.68 10.40 3.41
CA ASP A 134 3.28 11.42 4.27
C ASP A 134 2.23 12.38 4.83
N LYS A 135 1.34 12.89 3.96
CA LYS A 135 0.23 13.74 4.37
C LYS A 135 -0.68 13.05 5.38
N HIS A 136 -0.96 11.76 5.17
CA HIS A 136 -1.80 10.97 6.09
C HIS A 136 -1.12 10.73 7.44
N ILE A 137 0.17 10.35 7.44
CA ILE A 137 0.93 10.12 8.68
C ILE A 137 1.03 11.41 9.48
N ALA A 138 1.40 12.54 8.85
CA ALA A 138 1.51 13.83 9.52
C ALA A 138 0.19 14.25 10.19
N LYS A 139 -0.96 13.92 9.57
CA LYS A 139 -2.29 14.27 10.09
C LYS A 139 -2.78 13.29 11.17
N CYS A 140 -2.74 11.99 10.88
CA CYS A 140 -3.45 10.97 11.68
C CYS A 140 -2.53 10.23 12.67
N LYS A 141 -1.21 10.26 12.44
CA LYS A 141 -0.23 9.52 13.24
C LYS A 141 1.05 10.36 13.48
N PRO A 142 0.95 11.61 14.01
CA PRO A 142 2.10 12.51 14.17
C PRO A 142 3.15 11.99 15.17
N PHE A 143 2.78 11.03 16.02
CA PHE A 143 3.68 10.35 16.94
C PHE A 143 4.63 9.35 16.25
N LEU A 144 4.31 8.91 15.03
CA LEU A 144 5.24 8.12 14.23
C LEU A 144 6.29 9.09 13.67
N ARG A 145 7.56 8.85 14.02
CA ARG A 145 8.69 9.60 13.46
C ARG A 145 8.67 9.43 11.93
N ALA A 146 8.25 10.47 11.23
CA ALA A 146 8.26 10.54 9.76
C ALA A 146 9.66 10.87 9.26
#